data_AF-A0A5C7JL33-F1
#
_entry.id   AF-A0A5C7JL33-F1
#
_cell.length_a   1.000
_cell.length_b   1.000
_cell.length_c   1.000
_cell.angle_alpha   90.00
_cell.angle_beta   90.00
_cell.angle_gamma   90.00
#
_symmetry.space_group_name_H-M   'P 1'
#
loop_
_entity.id
_entity.type
_entity.pdbx_description
1 polymer ?
#
loop_
_entity_poly.entity_id
_entity_poly.type
_entity_poly.pdbx_seq_one_letter_code
_entity_poly.pdbx_strand_id
1 'polypeptide(L)'
;MDKEYIICAANYYNDGKVHVHQPTNVEIGFVVGGRRHHNCIHTFTLIVGYPYDENGLEIRRTEVQGFLTNTNRFVGRKEAYKIAFEAEQIIGPNKGRSENSIGLTSEDLY
;
A
#
# COMPACT_ATOMS: atom_id res chain seq x y z
N MET A 1 9.50 12.38 -18.82
CA MET A 1 9.22 11.92 -17.45
C MET A 1 8.88 10.46 -17.54
N ASP A 2 9.52 9.63 -16.73
CA ASP A 2 9.22 8.20 -16.70
C ASP A 2 7.79 7.98 -16.18
N LYS A 3 7.08 7.03 -16.77
CA LYS A 3 5.69 6.69 -16.43
C LYS A 3 5.64 6.17 -15.00
N GLU A 4 4.80 6.75 -14.13
CA GLU A 4 4.59 6.19 -12.78
C GLU A 4 3.81 4.89 -12.89
N TYR A 5 4.22 3.87 -12.12
CA TYR A 5 3.59 2.57 -12.08
C TYR A 5 3.68 1.95 -10.69
N ILE A 6 2.79 1.00 -10.43
CA ILE A 6 2.69 0.27 -9.17
C ILE A 6 3.75 -0.82 -9.09
N ILE A 7 4.55 -0.82 -8.03
CA ILE A 7 5.53 -1.87 -7.75
C ILE A 7 4.88 -3.05 -7.01
N CYS A 8 4.19 -2.78 -5.90
CA CYS A 8 3.60 -3.82 -5.07
C CYS A 8 2.50 -3.28 -4.15
N ALA A 9 1.76 -4.20 -3.51
CA ALA A 9 0.84 -3.86 -2.44
C ALA A 9 1.62 -3.33 -1.23
N ALA A 10 0.99 -2.44 -0.47
CA ALA A 10 1.59 -1.88 0.73
C ALA A 10 0.53 -1.45 1.75
N ASN A 11 0.89 -1.50 3.02
CA ASN A 11 0.08 -0.97 4.11
C ASN A 11 0.88 0.09 4.86
N TYR A 12 0.27 1.25 5.06
CA TYR A 12 0.78 2.28 5.95
C TYR A 12 0.23 2.07 7.36
N TYR A 13 1.08 2.30 8.36
CA TYR A 13 0.72 2.33 9.78
C TYR A 13 1.35 3.55 10.44
N ASN A 14 0.56 4.28 11.23
CA ASN A 14 1.02 5.42 12.01
C ASN A 14 1.41 4.97 13.42
N ASP A 15 2.70 5.00 13.74
CA ASP A 15 3.22 4.75 15.09
C ASP A 15 3.69 6.03 15.80
N GLY A 16 3.38 7.20 15.23
CA GLY A 16 3.75 8.50 15.76
C GLY A 16 5.23 8.86 15.65
N LYS A 17 6.04 8.08 14.91
CA LYS A 17 7.49 8.30 14.79
C LYS A 17 7.91 8.64 13.37
N VAL A 18 8.99 9.41 13.27
CA VAL A 18 9.70 9.62 12.00
C VAL A 18 10.64 8.45 11.79
N HIS A 19 10.52 7.79 10.64
CA HIS A 19 11.39 6.70 10.22
C HIS A 19 12.19 7.11 8.99
N VAL A 20 13.48 6.76 8.96
CA VAL A 20 14.32 6.96 7.77
C VAL A 20 13.92 5.99 6.66
N HIS A 21 14.21 6.38 5.41
CA HIS A 21 13.99 5.54 4.22
C HIS A 21 12.53 5.11 3.97
N GLN A 22 11.56 5.93 4.39
CA GLN A 22 10.16 5.77 4.01
C GLN A 22 9.87 6.38 2.64
N PRO A 23 8.71 6.08 2.02
CA PRO A 23 8.26 6.77 0.81
C PRO A 23 8.25 8.28 1.00
N THR A 24 8.54 9.04 -0.07
CA THR A 24 8.78 10.49 0.01
C THR A 24 7.59 11.31 0.52
N ASN A 25 6.39 10.74 0.44
CA ASN A 25 5.15 11.34 0.92
C ASN A 25 4.66 10.78 2.26
N VAL A 26 5.51 10.10 3.02
CA VAL A 26 5.24 9.59 4.37
C VAL A 26 6.24 10.19 5.34
N GLU A 27 5.79 11.14 6.16
CA GLU A 27 6.63 11.84 7.15
C GLU A 27 6.67 11.12 8.50
N ILE A 28 5.52 10.59 8.94
CA ILE A 28 5.32 9.91 10.22
C ILE A 28 4.75 8.52 9.93
N GLY A 29 5.13 7.53 10.73
CA GLY A 29 4.72 6.14 10.56
C GLY A 29 5.63 5.39 9.58
N PHE A 30 5.22 4.17 9.26
CA PHE A 30 5.99 3.30 8.39
C PHE A 30 5.09 2.58 7.38
N VAL A 31 5.70 2.19 6.25
CA VAL A 31 5.03 1.44 5.19
C VAL A 31 5.61 0.03 5.10
N VAL A 32 4.73 -0.96 5.09
CA VAL A 32 5.09 -2.37 4.87
C VAL A 32 4.67 -2.77 3.47
N GLY A 33 5.64 -3.11 2.62
CA GLY A 33 5.40 -3.62 1.27
C GLY A 33 5.33 -5.15 1.22
N GLY A 34 4.61 -5.70 0.25
CA GLY A 34 4.51 -7.14 0.02
C GLY A 34 3.85 -7.49 -1.31
N ARG A 35 3.92 -8.76 -1.72
CA ARG A 35 3.28 -9.21 -2.97
C ARG A 35 1.80 -8.86 -2.97
N ARG A 36 1.06 -9.22 -1.91
CA ARG A 36 -0.35 -8.83 -1.69
C ARG A 36 -0.53 -8.27 -0.27
N HIS A 37 -1.67 -7.64 0.00
CA HIS A 37 -1.97 -7.02 1.31
C HIS A 37 -1.88 -8.01 2.48
N HIS A 38 -2.21 -9.30 2.29
CA HIS A 38 -2.06 -10.30 3.34
C HIS A 38 -0.59 -10.52 3.75
N ASN A 39 0.36 -10.37 2.82
CA ASN A 39 1.79 -10.43 3.16
C ASN A 39 2.18 -9.22 4.01
N CYS A 40 1.68 -8.03 3.68
CA CYS A 40 1.91 -6.80 4.42
C CYS A 40 1.39 -6.92 5.86
N ILE A 41 0.15 -7.41 6.02
CA ILE A 41 -0.48 -7.65 7.32
C ILE A 41 0.33 -8.67 8.13
N HIS A 42 0.78 -9.76 7.50
CA HIS A 42 1.60 -10.74 8.20
C HIS A 42 2.92 -10.14 8.69
N THR A 43 3.64 -9.39 7.85
CA THR A 43 4.86 -8.70 8.28
C THR A 43 4.59 -7.69 9.40
N PHE A 44 3.49 -6.93 9.35
CA PHE A 44 3.07 -6.08 10.47
C PHE A 44 2.90 -6.89 11.75
N THR A 45 2.22 -8.05 11.71
CA THR A 45 2.03 -8.91 12.89
C THR A 45 3.34 -9.40 13.50
N LEU A 46 4.37 -9.62 12.68
CA LEU A 46 5.71 -9.99 13.15
C LEU A 46 6.46 -8.81 13.79
N ILE A 47 6.22 -7.58 13.31
CA ILE A 47 6.84 -6.36 13.84
C ILE A 47 6.26 -5.99 15.21
N VAL A 48 4.93 -5.99 15.35
CA VAL A 48 4.27 -5.55 16.60
C VAL A 48 4.03 -6.69 17.59
N GLY A 49 4.20 -7.94 17.16
CA GLY A 49 3.92 -9.14 17.96
C GLY A 49 2.45 -9.56 17.93
N TYR A 50 2.20 -10.86 18.10
CA TYR A 50 0.86 -11.44 18.22
C TYR A 50 0.81 -12.47 19.37
N PRO A 51 -0.21 -12.44 20.26
CA PRO A 51 -1.34 -11.51 20.29
C PRO A 51 -0.91 -10.07 20.53
N TYR A 52 -1.66 -9.10 19.98
CA TYR A 52 -1.35 -7.69 20.11
C TYR A 52 -1.48 -7.23 21.56
N ASP A 53 -0.51 -6.46 22.04
CA ASP A 53 -0.69 -5.61 23.21
C ASP A 53 -1.50 -4.34 22.86
N GLU A 54 -1.71 -3.46 23.84
CA GLU A 54 -2.49 -2.24 23.65
C GLU A 54 -1.86 -1.33 22.57
N ASN A 55 -0.54 -1.18 22.58
CA ASN A 55 0.18 -0.37 21.60
C ASN A 55 0.09 -0.95 20.18
N GLY A 56 0.23 -2.27 20.02
CA GLY A 56 0.05 -2.95 18.73
C GLY A 56 -1.37 -2.80 18.18
N LEU A 57 -2.39 -2.81 19.05
CA LEU A 57 -3.77 -2.54 18.66
C LEU A 57 -3.99 -1.09 18.22
N GLU A 58 -3.41 -0.11 18.93
CA GLU A 58 -3.44 1.30 18.58
C GLU A 58 -2.86 1.53 17.18
N ILE A 59 -1.64 1.03 16.93
CA ILE A 59 -0.99 1.17 15.61
C ILE A 59 -1.81 0.46 14.53
N ARG A 60 -2.31 -0.76 14.79
CA ARG A 60 -3.13 -1.51 13.82
C ARG A 60 -4.36 -0.73 13.36
N ARG A 61 -5.01 0.03 14.26
CA ARG A 61 -6.21 0.83 13.94
C ARG A 61 -5.95 1.96 12.95
N THR A 62 -4.68 2.33 12.74
CA THR A 62 -4.28 3.38 11.81
C THR A 62 -4.02 2.87 10.38
N GLU A 63 -4.24 1.57 10.13
CA GLU A 63 -3.94 0.93 8.85
C GLU A 63 -4.60 1.67 7.67
N VAL A 64 -3.78 2.00 6.67
CA VAL A 64 -4.24 2.40 5.35
C VAL A 64 -3.67 1.45 4.31
N GLN A 65 -4.56 0.78 3.57
CA GLN A 65 -4.17 -0.12 2.49
C GLN A 65 -3.96 0.64 1.18
N GLY A 66 -2.87 0.34 0.48
CA GLY A 66 -2.43 1.04 -0.70
C GLY A 66 -1.33 0.30 -1.45
N PHE A 67 -0.50 1.06 -2.14
CA PHE A 67 0.53 0.52 -3.01
C PHE A 67 1.77 1.41 -3.02
N LEU A 68 2.93 0.81 -3.29
CA LEU A 68 4.16 1.54 -3.56
C LEU A 68 4.32 1.76 -5.06
N THR A 69 4.86 2.92 -5.43
CA THR A 69 5.14 3.28 -6.83
C THR A 69 6.63 3.35 -7.12
N ASN A 70 7.01 3.27 -8.39
CA ASN A 70 8.40 3.43 -8.85
C ASN A 70 9.00 4.81 -8.61
N THR A 71 8.18 5.81 -8.28
CA THR A 71 8.61 7.16 -7.93
C THR A 71 8.75 7.33 -6.41
N ASN A 72 8.81 6.22 -5.65
CA ASN A 72 8.98 6.17 -4.21
C ASN A 72 7.83 6.85 -3.43
N ARG A 73 6.59 6.64 -3.86
CA ARG A 73 5.40 7.10 -3.13
C ARG A 73 4.59 5.94 -2.58
N PHE A 74 3.92 6.17 -1.46
CA PHE A 74 2.80 5.35 -1.00
C PHE A 74 1.50 6.01 -1.44
N VAL A 75 0.65 5.29 -2.16
CA VAL A 75 -0.62 5.80 -2.67
C VAL A 75 -1.79 4.92 -2.23
N GLY A 76 -2.91 5.54 -1.89
CA GLY A 76 -4.15 4.82 -1.57
C GLY A 76 -4.75 4.15 -2.81
N ARG A 77 -5.65 3.18 -2.60
CA ARG A 77 -6.23 2.35 -3.67
C ARG A 77 -6.81 3.13 -4.86
N LYS A 78 -7.49 4.25 -4.63
CA LYS A 78 -8.12 5.04 -5.71
C LYS A 78 -7.11 5.72 -6.61
N GLU A 79 -6.05 6.30 -6.03
CA GLU A 79 -4.95 6.90 -6.79
C GLU A 79 -4.13 5.80 -7.48
N ALA A 80 -3.85 4.71 -6.76
CA ALA A 80 -3.15 3.55 -7.30
C ALA A 80 -3.85 2.98 -8.55
N TYR A 81 -5.19 2.97 -8.58
CA TYR A 81 -5.96 2.49 -9.72
C TYR A 81 -5.73 3.35 -10.97
N LYS A 82 -5.73 4.67 -10.82
CA LYS A 82 -5.47 5.60 -11.93
C LYS A 82 -4.07 5.42 -12.48
N ILE A 83 -3.08 5.35 -11.59
CA ILE A 83 -1.67 5.09 -11.95
C ILE A 83 -1.55 3.75 -12.69
N ALA A 84 -2.13 2.67 -12.15
CA ALA A 84 -2.08 1.35 -12.78
C ALA A 84 -2.79 1.30 -14.13
N PHE A 85 -3.94 1.99 -14.27
CA PHE A 85 -4.67 2.10 -15.53
C PHE A 85 -3.84 2.82 -16.58
N GLU A 86 -3.30 4.00 -16.23
CA GLU A 86 -2.43 4.79 -17.09
C GLU A 86 -1.18 3.99 -17.48
N ALA A 87 -0.60 3.26 -16.53
CA ALA A 87 0.54 2.35 -16.70
C ALA A 87 0.24 1.06 -17.48
N GLU A 88 -1.02 0.78 -17.84
CA GLU A 88 -1.47 -0.46 -18.48
C GLU A 88 -1.20 -1.73 -17.66
N GLN A 89 -1.16 -1.61 -16.33
CA GLN A 89 -0.90 -2.73 -15.42
C GLN A 89 -2.15 -3.55 -15.06
N ILE A 90 -3.34 -3.05 -15.36
CA ILE A 90 -4.59 -3.67 -14.88
C ILE A 90 -4.91 -4.99 -15.59
N ILE A 91 -4.93 -5.99 -14.74
CA ILE A 91 -5.39 -7.37 -14.78
C ILE A 91 -6.86 -7.68 -15.09
N GLY A 92 -7.17 -8.82 -15.69
CA GLY A 92 -8.43 -9.54 -15.43
C GLY A 92 -9.71 -8.74 -15.73
N PRO A 93 -10.76 -8.84 -14.88
CA PRO A 93 -12.10 -8.31 -15.20
C PRO A 93 -12.18 -6.78 -15.23
N ASN A 94 -11.20 -6.10 -14.64
CA ASN A 94 -11.12 -4.64 -14.60
C ASN A 94 -10.25 -4.06 -15.71
N LYS A 95 -9.60 -4.91 -16.53
CA LYS A 95 -8.77 -4.46 -17.65
C LYS A 95 -9.56 -3.55 -18.60
N GLY A 96 -8.97 -2.40 -18.94
CA GLY A 96 -9.57 -1.41 -19.84
C GLY A 96 -10.63 -0.50 -19.19
N ARG A 97 -10.91 -0.65 -17.89
CA ARG A 97 -11.80 0.27 -17.15
C ARG A 97 -10.96 1.39 -16.54
N SER A 98 -11.27 2.64 -16.88
CA SER A 98 -10.55 3.81 -16.37
C SER A 98 -10.94 4.18 -14.94
N GLU A 99 -12.05 3.64 -14.44
CA GLU A 99 -12.57 3.95 -13.11
C GLU A 99 -13.00 2.69 -12.35
N ASN A 100 -12.76 2.72 -11.04
CA ASN A 100 -13.22 1.70 -10.09
C ASN A 100 -13.51 2.36 -8.74
N SER A 101 -14.72 2.16 -8.21
CA SER A 101 -15.18 2.79 -6.96
C SER A 101 -14.45 2.30 -5.72
N ILE A 102 -13.97 1.05 -5.73
CA ILE A 102 -13.18 0.41 -4.67
C ILE A 102 -11.71 0.85 -4.78
N GLY A 103 -11.25 1.14 -6.00
CA GLY A 103 -9.84 1.36 -6.33
C GLY A 103 -9.11 0.06 -6.59
N LEU A 104 -7.78 0.13 -6.70
CA LEU A 104 -6.93 -0.98 -7.08
C LEU A 104 -6.92 -2.07 -6.00
N THR A 105 -7.06 -3.32 -6.43
CA THR A 105 -6.80 -4.50 -5.60
C THR A 105 -5.55 -5.23 -6.08
N SER A 106 -5.01 -6.12 -5.27
CA SER A 106 -3.86 -6.93 -5.71
C SER A 106 -4.21 -7.86 -6.88
N GLU A 107 -5.47 -8.27 -6.97
CA GLU A 107 -6.01 -9.12 -8.03
C GLU A 107 -6.04 -8.40 -9.40
N ASP A 108 -6.00 -7.07 -9.39
CA ASP A 108 -5.83 -6.26 -10.59
C ASP A 108 -4.37 -6.24 -11.09
N LEU A 109 -3.40 -6.80 -10.36
CA LEU A 109 -1.98 -6.78 -10.75
C LEU A 109 -1.36 -8.18 -10.93
N TYR A 110 -1.90 -9.22 -10.29
CA TYR A 110 -1.31 -10.57 -10.24
C TYR A 110 -2.28 -11.71 -10.48
#